data_AF-A0A2N3HQ60-F1
#
_entry.id   AF-A0A2N3HQ60-F1
#
_cell.length_a   1.000
_cell.length_b   1.000
_cell.length_c   1.000
_cell.angle_alpha   90.00
_cell.angle_beta   90.00
_cell.angle_gamma   90.00
#
_symmetry.space_group_name_H-M   'P 1'
#
loop_
_entity.id
_entity.type
_entity.pdbx_description
1 polymer ?
#
loop_
_entity_poly.entity_id
_entity_poly.type
_entity_poly.pdbx_seq_one_letter_code
_entity_poly.pdbx_strand_id
1 'polypeptide(L)'
;MMKKQKIEFRVTSLDKAIIEKKAEHSGLSVSEYIRRSALNQKIDYKLTEKELEIYKDLHRYRRNFVLISNMFKIKDPDLVRSIRQTIEEIQEHLKKLQ
;
A
#
# COMPACT_ATOMS: atom_id res chain seq x y z
N MET A 1 1.27 -15.89 -24.12
CA MET A 1 1.58 -15.71 -25.56
C MET A 1 2.77 -14.75 -25.68
N MET A 2 3.79 -15.09 -26.46
CA MET A 2 4.99 -14.24 -26.61
C MET A 2 4.67 -13.04 -27.51
N LYS A 3 4.91 -11.81 -27.01
CA LYS A 3 4.65 -10.56 -27.75
C LYS A 3 5.79 -10.36 -28.79
N LYS A 4 5.49 -10.50 -30.08
CA LYS A 4 6.48 -10.46 -31.19
C LYS A 4 6.54 -9.13 -31.96
N GLN A 5 5.49 -8.31 -31.88
CA GLN A 5 5.40 -7.04 -32.62
C GLN A 5 5.94 -5.87 -31.78
N LYS A 6 6.64 -4.94 -32.44
CA LYS A 6 7.29 -3.78 -31.80
C LYS A 6 6.57 -2.48 -32.18
N ILE A 7 6.41 -1.60 -31.20
CA ILE A 7 5.87 -0.24 -31.38
C ILE A 7 6.93 0.72 -30.84
N GLU A 8 7.29 1.73 -31.63
CA GLU A 8 8.22 2.79 -31.25
C GLU A 8 7.63 4.16 -31.61
N PHE A 9 7.82 5.15 -30.76
CA PHE A 9 7.38 6.52 -30.99
C PHE A 9 8.37 7.50 -30.39
N ARG A 10 8.44 8.70 -30.97
CA ARG A 10 9.30 9.78 -30.48
C ARG A 10 8.63 10.49 -29.32
N VAL A 11 9.43 10.83 -28.31
CA VAL A 11 9.01 11.56 -27.11
C VAL A 11 10.06 12.60 -26.77
N THR A 12 9.67 13.64 -26.05
CA THR A 12 10.64 14.55 -25.44
C THR A 12 11.33 13.87 -24.25
N SER A 13 12.46 14.41 -23.78
CA SER A 13 13.14 13.93 -22.58
C SER A 13 12.23 13.99 -21.34
N LEU A 14 11.39 15.02 -21.25
CA LEU A 14 10.42 15.18 -20.16
C LEU A 14 9.33 14.12 -20.22
N ASP A 15 8.74 13.89 -21.39
CA ASP A 15 7.70 12.87 -21.57
C ASP A 15 8.23 11.47 -21.22
N LYS A 16 9.46 11.17 -21.65
CA LYS A 16 10.12 9.91 -21.31
C LYS A 16 10.22 9.71 -19.79
N ALA A 17 10.73 10.72 -19.07
CA ALA A 17 10.85 10.67 -17.61
C ALA A 17 9.49 10.52 -16.92
N ILE A 18 8.45 11.21 -17.42
CA ILE A 18 7.09 11.09 -16.89
C ILE A 18 6.55 9.68 -17.07
N ILE A 19 6.71 9.09 -18.26
CA ILE A 19 6.24 7.74 -18.56
C ILE A 19 6.95 6.70 -17.69
N GLU A 20 8.27 6.81 -17.54
CA GLU A 20 9.07 5.94 -16.69
C GLU A 20 8.60 6.00 -15.23
N LYS A 21 8.43 7.22 -14.71
CA LYS A 21 7.94 7.44 -13.34
C LYS A 21 6.53 6.86 -13.15
N LYS A 22 5.60 7.09 -14.08
CA LYS A 22 4.24 6.54 -13.98
C LYS A 22 4.23 5.00 -14.05
N ALA A 23 5.07 4.40 -14.89
CA ALA A 23 5.23 2.95 -14.94
C ALA A 23 5.73 2.40 -13.60
N GLU A 24 6.75 3.03 -13.01
CA GLU A 24 7.29 2.68 -11.70
C GLU A 24 6.22 2.72 -10.59
N HIS A 25 5.43 3.79 -10.50
CA HIS A 25 4.35 3.93 -9.51
C HIS A 25 3.24 2.87 -9.67
N SER A 26 3.04 2.36 -10.89
CA SER A 26 2.12 1.25 -11.15
C SER A 26 2.72 -0.14 -10.89
N GLY A 27 4.02 -0.23 -10.61
CA GLY A 27 4.73 -1.51 -10.49
C GLY A 27 4.85 -2.28 -11.81
N LEU A 28 4.72 -1.59 -12.95
CA LEU A 28 4.78 -2.18 -14.29
C LEU A 28 6.05 -1.76 -15.02
N SER A 29 6.50 -2.56 -15.98
CA SER A 29 7.50 -2.09 -16.94
C SER A 29 6.90 -1.02 -17.85
N VAL A 30 7.73 -0.12 -18.39
CA VAL A 30 7.30 0.94 -19.32
C VAL A 30 6.44 0.39 -20.47
N SER A 31 6.89 -0.70 -21.09
CA SER A 31 6.18 -1.36 -22.20
C SER A 31 4.86 -2.02 -21.81
N GLU A 32 4.66 -2.34 -20.54
CA GLU A 32 3.39 -2.86 -20.02
C GLU A 32 2.48 -1.70 -19.61
N TYR A 33 3.01 -0.68 -18.93
CA TYR A 33 2.29 0.54 -18.56
C TYR A 33 1.68 1.24 -19.78
N ILE A 34 2.47 1.49 -20.83
CA ILE A 34 1.98 2.13 -22.07
C ILE A 34 0.90 1.27 -22.73
N ARG A 35 1.11 -0.06 -22.79
CA ARG A 35 0.17 -0.98 -23.44
C ARG A 35 -1.16 -1.01 -22.70
N ARG A 36 -1.14 -1.11 -21.37
CA ARG A 36 -2.36 -1.08 -20.56
C ARG A 36 -3.06 0.27 -20.68
N SER A 37 -2.30 1.37 -20.66
CA SER A 37 -2.84 2.72 -20.83
C SER A 37 -3.52 2.88 -22.19
N ALA A 38 -2.86 2.46 -23.28
CA ALA A 38 -3.39 2.56 -24.64
C ALA A 38 -4.59 1.64 -24.91
N LEU A 39 -4.70 0.53 -24.18
CA LEU A 39 -5.81 -0.42 -24.27
C LEU A 39 -6.90 -0.18 -23.21
N ASN A 40 -6.85 0.92 -22.45
CA ASN A 40 -7.76 1.23 -21.34
C ASN A 40 -7.91 0.05 -20.34
N GLN A 41 -6.84 -0.69 -20.12
CA GLN A 41 -6.80 -1.76 -19.12
C GLN A 41 -6.52 -1.17 -17.74
N LYS A 42 -7.02 -1.83 -16.68
CA LYS A 42 -6.82 -1.39 -15.31
C LYS A 42 -5.32 -1.35 -14.97
N ILE A 43 -4.87 -0.19 -14.50
CA ILE A 43 -3.52 0.03 -13.97
C ILE A 43 -3.67 0.24 -12.48
N ASP A 44 -3.31 -0.78 -11.70
CA ASP A 44 -3.35 -0.68 -10.25
C ASP A 44 -2.11 0.05 -9.74
N TYR A 45 -2.30 0.78 -8.64
CA TYR A 45 -1.22 1.45 -7.93
C TYR A 45 -0.40 0.42 -7.14
N LYS A 46 0.93 0.49 -7.23
CA LYS A 46 1.82 -0.29 -6.38
C LYS A 46 2.01 0.48 -5.08
N LEU A 47 1.59 -0.11 -3.96
CA LEU A 47 1.90 0.42 -2.63
C LEU A 47 3.41 0.58 -2.50
N THR A 48 3.82 1.79 -2.12
CA THR A 48 5.19 2.08 -1.71
C THR A 48 5.53 1.29 -0.44
N GLU A 49 6.82 1.14 -0.14
CA GLU A 49 7.26 0.46 1.09
C GLU A 49 6.67 1.10 2.35
N LYS A 50 6.57 2.44 2.35
CA LYS A 50 5.95 3.20 3.44
C LYS A 50 4.46 2.91 3.59
N GLU A 51 3.72 2.90 2.47
CA GLU A 51 2.29 2.56 2.52
C GLU A 51 2.08 1.11 2.96
N LEU A 52 2.94 0.19 2.53
CA LEU A 52 2.89 -1.20 2.97
C LEU A 52 3.11 -1.35 4.48
N GLU A 53 4.04 -0.58 5.05
CA GLU A 53 4.26 -0.51 6.51
C GLU A 53 3.01 -0.01 7.23
N ILE A 54 2.41 1.09 6.75
CA ILE A 54 1.16 1.63 7.29
C ILE A 54 0.04 0.59 7.26
N TYR A 55 -0.12 -0.13 6.14
CA TYR A 55 -1.13 -1.19 6.04
C TYR A 55 -0.92 -2.33 7.03
N LYS A 56 0.35 -2.71 7.29
CA LYS A 56 0.68 -3.72 8.31
C LYS A 56 0.30 -3.25 9.71
N ASP A 57 0.60 -2.00 10.04
CA ASP A 57 0.24 -1.41 11.33
C ASP A 57 -1.27 -1.33 11.52
N LEU A 58 -2.01 -0.88 10.50
CA LEU A 58 -3.48 -0.88 10.50
C LEU A 58 -4.05 -2.28 10.73
N HIS A 59 -3.46 -3.30 10.10
CA HIS A 59 -3.88 -4.68 10.31
C HIS A 59 -3.64 -5.16 11.75
N ARG A 60 -2.51 -4.75 12.37
CA ARG A 60 -2.22 -5.04 13.78
C ARG A 60 -3.24 -4.36 14.70
N TYR A 61 -3.52 -3.08 14.51
CA TYR A 61 -4.51 -2.37 15.33
C TYR A 61 -5.91 -2.95 15.20
N ARG A 62 -6.35 -3.28 13.97
CA ARG A 62 -7.63 -3.97 13.76
C ARG A 62 -7.73 -5.24 14.61
N ARG A 63 -6.67 -6.07 14.60
CA ARG A 63 -6.63 -7.30 15.40
C ARG A 63 -6.73 -6.98 16.90
N ASN A 64 -5.97 -6.00 17.39
CA ASN A 64 -6.01 -5.60 18.80
C ASN A 64 -7.41 -5.13 19.21
N PHE A 65 -8.08 -4.32 18.39
CA PHE A 65 -9.46 -3.88 18.64
C PHE A 65 -10.48 -5.01 18.61
N VAL A 66 -10.30 -6.02 17.73
CA VAL A 66 -11.14 -7.23 17.74
C VAL A 66 -10.96 -8.01 19.04
N LEU A 67 -9.72 -8.16 19.52
CA LEU A 67 -9.44 -8.80 20.81
C LEU A 67 -10.08 -8.04 21.97
N ILE A 68 -9.92 -6.73 22.03
CA ILE A 68 -10.56 -5.86 23.02
C ILE A 68 -12.07 -6.01 23.00
N SER A 69 -12.70 -5.99 21.82
CA SER A 69 -14.15 -6.18 21.66
C SER A 69 -14.62 -7.52 22.22
N ASN A 70 -13.88 -8.60 21.96
CA ASN A 70 -14.21 -9.93 22.48
C ASN A 70 -14.02 -10.01 24.00
N MET A 71 -12.92 -9.46 24.53
CA MET A 71 -12.65 -9.36 25.97
C MET A 71 -13.72 -8.56 26.70
N PHE A 72 -14.20 -7.47 26.10
CA PHE A 72 -15.30 -6.67 26.64
C PHE A 72 -16.60 -7.48 26.77
N LYS A 73 -16.95 -8.28 25.76
CA LYS A 73 -18.15 -9.13 25.77
C LYS A 73 -18.15 -10.15 26.92
N ILE A 74 -16.99 -10.73 27.22
CA ILE A 74 -16.86 -11.75 28.27
C ILE A 74 -16.48 -11.18 29.65
N LYS A 75 -16.40 -9.85 29.78
CA LYS A 75 -15.96 -9.15 31.00
C LYS A 75 -14.59 -9.65 31.49
N ASP A 76 -13.67 -9.83 30.56
CA ASP A 76 -12.32 -10.30 30.84
C ASP A 76 -11.59 -9.31 31.77
N PRO A 77 -11.05 -9.75 32.93
CA PRO A 77 -10.32 -8.89 33.84
C PRO A 77 -9.07 -8.25 33.22
N ASP A 78 -8.49 -8.84 32.17
CA ASP A 78 -7.31 -8.34 31.47
C ASP A 78 -7.63 -7.25 30.43
N LEU A 79 -8.91 -6.92 30.21
CA LEU A 79 -9.34 -5.94 29.21
C LEU A 79 -8.59 -4.61 29.31
N VAL A 80 -8.46 -4.07 30.52
CA VAL A 80 -7.80 -2.77 30.76
C VAL A 80 -6.34 -2.82 30.34
N ARG A 81 -5.65 -3.95 30.56
CA ARG A 81 -4.26 -4.14 30.13
C ARG A 81 -4.14 -4.13 28.61
N SER A 82 -5.01 -4.88 27.92
CA SER A 82 -5.01 -4.95 26.45
C SER A 82 -5.32 -3.61 25.79
N ILE A 83 -6.21 -2.80 26.39
CA ILE A 83 -6.49 -1.43 25.93
C ILE A 83 -5.24 -0.55 26.07
N ARG A 84 -4.58 -0.57 27.24
CA ARG A 84 -3.35 0.21 27.47
C ARG A 84 -2.24 -0.16 26.49
N GLN A 85 -2.00 -1.45 26.29
CA GLN A 85 -1.01 -1.93 25.32
C GLN A 85 -1.33 -1.44 23.90
N THR A 86 -2.59 -1.48 23.48
CA THR A 86 -3.00 -1.00 22.15
C THR A 86 -2.75 0.50 22.01
N ILE A 87 -3.00 1.29 23.06
CA ILE A 87 -2.71 2.73 23.08
C ILE A 87 -1.20 2.98 22.97
N GLU A 88 -0.38 2.25 23.71
CA GLU A 88 1.09 2.35 23.67
C GLU A 88 1.62 2.03 22.27
N GLU A 89 1.17 0.95 21.66
CA GLU A 89 1.54 0.60 20.28
C GLU A 89 1.19 1.74 19.32
N ILE A 90 -0.03 2.30 19.39
CA ILE A 90 -0.42 3.44 18.53
C ILE A 90 0.49 4.65 18.78
N GLN A 91 0.79 4.98 20.04
CA GLN A 91 1.67 6.10 20.38
C GLN A 91 3.09 5.91 19.85
N GLU A 92 3.65 4.71 19.90
CA GLU A 92 4.97 4.42 19.32
C GLU A 92 5.03 4.73 17.82
N HIS A 93 3.96 4.39 17.09
CA HIS A 93 3.91 4.70 15.65
C HIS A 93 3.64 6.17 15.37
N LEU A 94 2.84 6.86 16.19
CA LEU A 94 2.64 8.30 16.07
C LEU A 94 3.94 9.09 16.32
N LYS A 95 4.81 8.63 17.22
CA LYS A 95 6.14 9.24 17.44
C LYS A 95 7.04 9.19 16.22
N LYS A 96 6.87 8.21 15.33
CA LYS A 96 7.65 8.12 14.07
C LYS A 96 7.23 9.17 13.04
N LEU A 97 6.10 9.84 13.25
CA LEU A 97 5.54 10.87 12.37
C LEU A 97 5.84 12.30 12.85
N GLN A 98 6.43 12.47 14.03
CA GLN A 98 6.83 13.75 14.62
C GLN A 98 8.33 13.98 14.42
#